data_AF-G0PNK9-F1
#
_entry.id   AF-G0PNK9-F1
#
_cell.length_a   1.000
_cell.length_b   1.000
_cell.length_c   1.000
_cell.angle_alpha   90.00
_cell.angle_beta   90.00
_cell.angle_gamma   90.00
#
_symmetry.space_group_name_H-M   'P 1'
#
loop_
_entity.id
_entity.type
_entity.pdbx_description
1 polymer ?
#
loop_
_entity_poly.entity_id
_entity_poly.type
_entity_poly.pdbx_seq_one_letter_code
_entity_poly.pdbx_strand_id
1 'polypeptide(L)'
;MHNAVAGMFIEMIVKFTESKILPYDLKELIDNTIFDYLPRIHAHLARAEANGNLTDFLEPGQKQFQLLEKTVQVRDNLQKEKITLFQELSEIVHKRNVTKLTELPFEARIDENNRLIEFEKCFINPHGVPGNPQARHLLFHPSADDWYNGDAISQVHDMISRIETSLNEQKLNHYSKRLAKEIALVNVAFICAKHSLSDFFTL
;
A
#
# COMPACT_ATOMS: atom_id res chain seq x y z
N MET A 1 28.11 18.49 -6.48
CA MET A 1 27.08 17.76 -5.70
C MET A 1 25.96 18.71 -5.25
N HIS A 2 26.21 19.72 -4.42
CA HIS A 2 25.17 20.66 -3.95
C HIS A 2 24.31 21.27 -5.07
N ASN A 3 24.91 21.76 -6.16
CA ASN A 3 24.16 22.32 -7.29
C ASN A 3 23.26 21.31 -7.99
N ALA A 4 23.68 20.05 -8.09
CA ALA A 4 22.87 19.00 -8.72
C ALA A 4 21.68 18.62 -7.83
N VAL A 5 21.90 18.52 -6.51
CA VAL A 5 20.83 18.27 -5.53
C VAL A 5 19.83 19.42 -5.51
N ALA A 6 20.31 20.67 -5.49
CA ALA A 6 19.46 21.84 -5.56
C ALA A 6 18.65 21.87 -6.87
N GLY A 7 19.28 21.58 -8.01
CA GLY A 7 18.60 21.47 -9.30
C GLY A 7 17.47 20.44 -9.28
N MET A 8 17.73 19.23 -8.76
CA MET A 8 16.72 18.19 -8.62
C MET A 8 15.52 18.64 -7.78
N PHE A 9 15.75 19.27 -6.61
CA PHE A 9 14.65 19.76 -5.77
C PHE A 9 13.85 20.87 -6.44
N ILE A 10 14.51 21.79 -7.13
CA ILE A 10 13.84 22.86 -7.89
C ILE A 10 12.95 22.26 -8.98
N GLU A 11 13.48 21.33 -9.78
CA GLU A 11 12.72 20.66 -10.83
C GLU A 11 11.51 19.90 -10.28
N MET A 12 11.67 19.24 -9.12
CA MET A 12 10.58 18.56 -8.45
C MET A 12 9.48 19.54 -8.02
N ILE A 13 9.85 20.63 -7.33
CA ILE A 13 8.90 21.66 -6.89
C ILE A 13 8.17 22.24 -8.10
N VAL A 14 8.91 22.66 -9.13
CA VAL A 14 8.34 23.22 -10.37
C VAL A 14 7.36 22.24 -11.01
N LYS A 15 7.70 20.95 -11.12
CA LYS A 15 6.77 19.93 -11.63
C LYS A 15 5.49 19.85 -10.80
N PHE A 16 5.57 19.85 -9.47
CA PHE A 16 4.38 19.78 -8.62
C PHE A 16 3.54 21.07 -8.62
N THR A 17 4.15 22.23 -8.84
CA THR A 17 3.42 23.52 -8.83
C THR A 17 2.86 23.92 -10.18
N GLU A 18 3.52 23.56 -11.28
CA GLU A 18 3.14 24.01 -12.63
C GLU A 18 2.36 22.97 -13.42
N SER A 19 2.38 21.69 -13.02
CA SER A 19 1.62 20.67 -13.72
C SER A 19 0.11 20.89 -13.53
N LYS A 20 -0.64 20.90 -14.63
CA LYS A 20 -2.11 21.00 -14.61
C LYS A 20 -2.78 19.80 -13.91
N ILE A 21 -2.12 18.65 -13.98
CA ILE A 21 -2.50 17.40 -13.31
C ILE A 21 -1.34 16.99 -12.42
N LEU A 22 -1.61 16.57 -11.19
CA LEU A 22 -0.58 16.17 -10.24
C LEU A 22 0.31 15.05 -10.83
N PRO A 23 1.64 15.19 -10.77
CA PRO A 23 2.57 14.22 -11.37
C PRO A 23 2.75 12.99 -10.46
N TYR A 24 1.66 12.30 -10.14
CA TYR A 24 1.65 11.12 -9.28
C TYR A 24 1.77 9.83 -10.13
N ASP A 25 2.76 9.00 -9.84
CA ASP A 25 2.96 7.72 -10.55
C ASP A 25 2.23 6.56 -9.86
N LEU A 26 0.94 6.43 -10.21
CA LEU A 26 0.11 5.31 -9.75
C LEU A 26 0.64 3.96 -10.26
N LYS A 27 1.29 3.92 -11.43
CA LYS A 27 1.81 2.68 -12.02
C LYS A 27 2.96 2.14 -11.17
N GLU A 28 3.90 3.01 -10.81
CA GLU A 28 5.04 2.64 -9.98
C GLU A 28 4.59 2.07 -8.64
N LEU A 29 3.65 2.74 -7.95
CA LEU A 29 3.12 2.24 -6.68
C LEU A 29 2.52 0.83 -6.82
N ILE A 30 1.73 0.62 -7.86
CA ILE A 30 1.06 -0.66 -8.11
C ILE A 30 2.08 -1.76 -8.46
N ASP A 31 3.02 -1.46 -9.36
CA ASP A 31 4.08 -2.39 -9.75
C ASP A 31 4.92 -2.79 -8.54
N ASN A 32 5.37 -1.81 -7.74
CA ASN A 32 6.12 -2.08 -6.51
C ASN A 32 5.30 -2.91 -5.52
N THR A 33 4.00 -2.66 -5.40
CA THR A 33 3.14 -3.46 -4.53
C THR A 33 3.10 -4.93 -4.95
N ILE A 34 2.94 -5.21 -6.26
CA ILE A 34 2.78 -6.57 -6.78
C ILE A 34 4.10 -7.32 -6.87
N PHE A 35 5.17 -6.63 -7.31
CA PHE A 35 6.43 -7.27 -7.65
C PHE A 35 7.46 -7.18 -6.51
N ASP A 36 7.26 -6.31 -5.52
CA ASP A 36 8.19 -6.14 -4.40
C ASP A 36 7.50 -6.30 -3.03
N TYR A 37 6.52 -5.46 -2.69
CA TYR A 37 6.00 -5.36 -1.32
C TYR A 37 5.27 -6.64 -0.87
N LEU A 38 4.27 -7.11 -1.63
CA LEU A 38 3.54 -8.33 -1.27
C LEU A 38 4.43 -9.58 -1.34
N PRO A 39 5.26 -9.80 -2.38
CA PRO A 39 6.20 -10.92 -2.41
C PRO A 39 7.14 -10.98 -1.21
N ARG A 40 7.61 -9.84 -0.70
CA ARG A 40 8.45 -9.80 0.51
C ARG A 40 7.69 -10.23 1.76
N ILE A 41 6.44 -9.78 1.94
CA ILE A 41 5.59 -10.23 3.05
C ILE A 41 5.34 -11.74 2.94
N HIS A 42 5.02 -12.23 1.74
CA HIS A 42 4.81 -13.65 1.47
C HIS A 42 6.05 -14.46 1.85
N ALA A 43 7.24 -14.03 1.42
CA ALA A 43 8.49 -14.69 1.76
C ALA A 43 8.78 -14.65 3.27
N HIS A 44 8.45 -13.55 3.96
CA HIS A 44 8.62 -13.43 5.40
C HIS A 44 7.69 -14.40 6.16
N LEU A 45 6.40 -14.44 5.80
CA LEU A 45 5.44 -15.39 6.35
C LEU A 45 5.86 -16.85 6.14
N ALA A 46 6.31 -17.20 4.93
CA ALA A 46 6.77 -18.54 4.60
C ALA A 46 8.02 -18.96 5.39
N ARG A 47 8.97 -18.04 5.59
CA ARG A 47 10.14 -18.28 6.45
C ARG A 47 9.73 -18.48 7.91
N ALA A 48 8.82 -17.65 8.43
CA ALA A 48 8.34 -17.76 9.80
C ALA A 48 7.63 -19.10 10.07
N GLU A 49 6.85 -19.57 9.09
CA GLU A 49 6.18 -20.87 9.15
C GLU A 49 7.18 -22.04 9.10
N ALA A 50 8.21 -21.96 8.26
CA ALA A 50 9.23 -23.00 8.16
C ALA A 50 10.07 -23.16 9.44
N ASN A 51 10.17 -22.10 10.26
CA ASN A 51 11.04 -22.05 11.43
C ASN A 51 10.47 -22.70 12.71
N GLY A 52 9.23 -23.19 12.73
CA GLY A 52 8.72 -23.90 13.90
C GLY A 52 7.20 -24.13 13.98
N ASN A 53 6.71 -24.46 15.18
CA ASN A 53 5.30 -24.73 15.48
C ASN A 53 4.45 -23.44 15.62
N LEU A 54 4.68 -22.45 14.76
CA LEU A 54 4.04 -21.13 14.79
C LEU A 54 2.86 -21.03 13.82
N THR A 55 2.56 -22.09 13.07
CA THR A 55 1.51 -22.15 12.04
C THR A 55 0.17 -21.64 12.57
N ASP A 56 -0.24 -22.07 13.77
CA ASP A 56 -1.51 -21.65 14.38
C ASP A 56 -1.58 -20.14 14.64
N PHE A 57 -0.45 -19.51 14.99
CA PHE A 57 -0.39 -18.07 15.26
C PHE A 57 -0.29 -17.24 13.98
N LEU A 58 0.26 -17.80 12.90
CA LEU A 58 0.36 -17.12 11.60
C LEU A 58 -0.92 -17.27 10.77
N GLU A 59 -1.70 -18.34 10.98
CA GLU A 59 -2.88 -18.69 10.18
C GLU A 59 -3.89 -17.53 10.01
N PRO A 60 -4.26 -16.75 11.06
CA PRO A 60 -5.17 -15.61 10.88
C PRO A 60 -4.57 -14.51 10.00
N GLY A 61 -3.27 -14.27 10.13
CA GLY A 61 -2.53 -13.31 9.31
C GLY A 61 -2.44 -13.76 7.85
N GLN A 62 -2.11 -15.02 7.62
CA GLN A 62 -2.05 -15.63 6.28
C GLN A 62 -3.41 -15.56 5.56
N LYS A 63 -4.52 -15.83 6.27
CA LYS A 63 -5.87 -15.68 5.71
C LYS A 63 -6.15 -14.24 5.25
N GLN A 64 -5.79 -13.25 6.06
CA GLN A 64 -5.93 -11.83 5.68
C GLN A 64 -4.99 -11.46 4.53
N PHE A 65 -3.79 -12.04 4.50
CA PHE A 65 -2.82 -11.81 3.44
C PHE A 65 -3.31 -12.36 2.10
N GLN A 66 -3.90 -13.56 2.08
CA GLN A 66 -4.52 -14.12 0.89
C GLN A 66 -5.68 -13.24 0.38
N LEU A 67 -6.44 -12.60 1.28
CA LEU A 67 -7.48 -11.64 0.88
C LEU A 67 -6.85 -10.39 0.26
N LEU A 68 -5.79 -9.85 0.87
CA LEU A 68 -5.03 -8.73 0.32
C LEU A 68 -4.45 -9.06 -1.05
N GLU A 69 -3.83 -10.23 -1.21
CA GLU A 69 -3.31 -10.73 -2.49
C GLU A 69 -4.44 -10.85 -3.51
N LYS A 70 -5.62 -11.37 -3.14
CA LYS A 70 -6.78 -11.41 -4.06
C LYS A 70 -7.33 -10.04 -4.42
N THR A 71 -7.26 -9.08 -3.49
CA THR A 71 -7.62 -7.70 -3.77
C THR A 71 -6.64 -7.11 -4.77
N VAL A 72 -5.33 -7.20 -4.51
CA VAL A 72 -4.29 -6.52 -5.29
C VAL A 72 -3.86 -7.28 -6.55
N GLN A 73 -3.85 -8.61 -6.58
CA GLN A 73 -3.38 -9.42 -7.72
C GLN A 73 -4.50 -9.94 -8.63
N VAL A 74 -4.06 -10.28 -9.86
CA VAL A 74 -4.80 -10.80 -11.02
C VAL A 74 -4.96 -12.32 -11.06
N ARG A 75 -4.30 -13.09 -10.19
CA ARG A 75 -4.20 -14.54 -10.40
C ARG A 75 -5.42 -15.31 -9.89
N ASP A 76 -6.38 -15.51 -10.78
CA ASP A 76 -7.10 -16.77 -10.86
C ASP A 76 -6.91 -17.36 -12.27
N ASN A 77 -6.09 -18.39 -12.39
CA ASN A 77 -5.95 -19.17 -13.63
C ASN A 77 -7.24 -19.95 -13.99
N LEU A 78 -8.31 -19.79 -13.20
CA LEU A 78 -9.56 -20.57 -13.28
C LEU A 78 -10.84 -19.74 -13.43
N GLN A 79 -10.78 -18.39 -13.38
CA GLN A 79 -11.99 -17.56 -13.47
C GLN A 79 -11.82 -16.44 -14.49
N LYS A 80 -12.32 -16.66 -15.71
CA LYS A 80 -12.36 -15.68 -16.82
C LYS A 80 -13.24 -14.44 -16.58
N GLU A 81 -13.88 -14.30 -15.41
CA GLU A 81 -14.91 -13.28 -15.16
C GLU A 81 -14.62 -12.33 -13.99
N LYS A 82 -13.50 -12.46 -13.26
CA LYS A 82 -13.23 -11.58 -12.12
C LYS A 82 -12.16 -10.55 -12.46
N ILE A 83 -12.59 -9.38 -12.88
CA ILE A 83 -11.72 -8.21 -12.98
C ILE A 83 -11.24 -7.87 -11.55
N THR A 84 -9.92 -7.85 -11.37
CA THR A 84 -9.28 -7.59 -10.07
C THR A 84 -9.00 -6.10 -9.87
N LEU A 85 -8.76 -5.66 -8.63
CA LEU A 85 -8.45 -4.26 -8.31
C LEU A 85 -7.28 -3.73 -9.16
N PHE A 86 -6.28 -4.58 -9.43
CA PHE A 86 -5.17 -4.23 -10.29
C PHE A 86 -5.57 -4.04 -11.75
N GLN A 87 -6.44 -4.88 -12.32
CA GLN A 87 -6.87 -4.68 -13.69
C GLN A 87 -7.67 -3.39 -13.81
N GLU A 88 -8.56 -3.10 -12.86
CA GLU A 88 -9.32 -1.85 -12.82
C GLU A 88 -8.41 -0.64 -12.61
N LEU A 89 -7.49 -0.70 -11.64
CA LEU A 89 -6.53 0.37 -11.38
C LEU A 89 -5.55 0.55 -12.55
N SER A 90 -5.05 -0.52 -13.14
CA SER A 90 -4.17 -0.49 -14.31
C SER A 90 -4.91 0.08 -15.52
N GLU A 91 -6.18 -0.26 -15.71
CA GLU A 91 -7.03 0.38 -16.70
C GLU A 91 -7.24 1.87 -16.41
N ILE A 92 -7.50 2.25 -15.15
CA ILE A 92 -7.62 3.67 -14.75
C ILE A 92 -6.32 4.41 -15.04
N VAL A 93 -5.18 3.84 -14.65
CA VAL A 93 -3.84 4.38 -14.90
C VAL A 93 -3.56 4.50 -16.40
N HIS A 94 -3.93 3.49 -17.19
CA HIS A 94 -3.75 3.48 -18.64
C HIS A 94 -4.70 4.46 -19.35
N LYS A 95 -5.96 4.58 -18.88
CA LYS A 95 -6.97 5.54 -19.39
C LYS A 95 -6.62 6.97 -19.00
N ARG A 96 -5.95 7.18 -17.87
CA ARG A 96 -5.35 8.46 -17.44
C ARG A 96 -4.16 8.82 -18.32
N ASN A 97 -4.43 9.03 -19.60
CA ASN A 97 -3.51 9.68 -20.50
C ASN A 97 -3.40 11.15 -20.05
N VAL A 98 -2.30 11.48 -19.37
CA VAL A 98 -2.05 12.82 -18.80
C VAL A 98 -2.25 13.91 -19.85
N THR A 99 -1.83 13.69 -21.09
CA THR A 99 -2.04 14.63 -22.19
C THR A 99 -3.52 14.95 -22.39
N LYS A 100 -4.39 13.93 -22.42
CA LYS A 100 -5.85 14.13 -22.52
C LYS A 100 -6.43 14.80 -21.26
N LEU A 101 -5.93 14.45 -20.08
CA LEU A 101 -6.38 15.07 -18.83
C LEU A 101 -6.03 16.57 -18.78
N THR A 102 -4.88 16.98 -19.36
CA THR A 102 -4.51 18.39 -19.42
C THR A 102 -5.38 19.24 -20.34
N GLU A 103 -6.13 18.62 -21.26
CA GLU A 103 -7.08 19.26 -22.18
C GLU A 103 -8.48 19.42 -21.56
N LEU A 104 -8.78 18.74 -20.44
CA LEU A 104 -10.05 18.88 -19.74
C LEU A 104 -10.31 20.32 -19.27
N PRO A 105 -11.57 20.75 -19.10
CA PRO A 105 -11.92 22.01 -18.45
C PRO A 105 -11.29 22.16 -17.06
N PHE A 106 -11.16 23.39 -16.56
CA PHE A 106 -10.48 23.67 -15.30
C PHE A 106 -11.07 22.90 -14.11
N GLU A 107 -12.39 22.89 -14.00
CA GLU A 107 -13.16 22.21 -12.95
C GLU A 107 -12.90 20.71 -12.98
N ALA A 108 -12.97 20.08 -14.16
CA ALA A 108 -12.70 18.65 -14.32
C ALA A 108 -11.25 18.29 -13.95
N ARG A 109 -10.27 19.19 -14.17
CA ARG A 109 -8.89 18.95 -13.72
C ARG A 109 -8.74 19.04 -12.21
N ILE A 110 -9.52 19.91 -11.54
CA ILE A 110 -9.56 19.97 -10.07
C ILE A 110 -10.08 18.64 -9.53
N ASP A 111 -11.16 18.11 -10.10
CA ASP A 111 -11.73 16.83 -9.67
C ASP A 111 -10.74 15.68 -9.82
N GLU A 112 -10.03 15.62 -10.94
CA GLU A 112 -8.98 14.62 -11.18
C GLU A 112 -7.81 14.72 -10.18
N ASN A 113 -7.40 15.94 -9.84
CA ASN A 113 -6.36 16.16 -8.83
C ASN A 113 -6.85 15.81 -7.42
N ASN A 114 -8.11 16.13 -7.09
CA ASN A 114 -8.72 15.76 -5.81
C ASN A 114 -8.78 14.24 -5.66
N ARG A 115 -9.13 13.50 -6.72
CA ARG A 115 -9.09 12.03 -6.72
C ARG A 115 -7.71 11.48 -6.40
N LEU A 116 -6.64 12.09 -6.95
CA LEU A 116 -5.26 11.70 -6.63
C LEU A 116 -4.89 11.97 -5.16
N ILE A 117 -5.36 13.09 -4.61
CA ILE A 117 -5.14 13.44 -3.21
C ILE A 117 -5.89 12.46 -2.29
N GLU A 118 -7.15 12.13 -2.60
CA GLU A 118 -7.94 11.19 -1.83
C GLU A 118 -7.39 9.76 -1.91
N PHE A 119 -6.84 9.37 -3.07
CA PHE A 119 -6.13 8.10 -3.24
C PHE A 119 -5.00 7.94 -2.22
N GLU A 120 -4.14 8.94 -2.07
CA GLU A 120 -3.03 8.89 -1.11
C GLU A 120 -3.55 8.85 0.33
N LYS A 121 -4.61 9.61 0.64
CA LYS A 121 -5.21 9.64 1.98
C LYS A 121 -5.79 8.31 2.42
N CYS A 122 -6.20 7.43 1.50
CA CYS A 122 -6.68 6.09 1.84
C CYS A 122 -5.64 5.25 2.58
N PHE A 123 -4.34 5.53 2.41
CA PHE A 123 -3.27 4.84 3.12
C PHE A 123 -2.93 5.47 4.48
N ILE A 124 -3.68 6.48 4.93
CA ILE A 124 -3.45 7.12 6.22
C ILE A 124 -4.34 6.49 7.30
N ASN A 125 -3.71 5.78 8.24
CA ASN A 125 -4.38 5.34 9.47
C ASN A 125 -4.36 6.47 10.50
N PRO A 126 -5.53 7.02 10.90
CA PRO A 126 -5.58 8.16 11.82
C PRO A 126 -5.02 7.85 13.21
N HIS A 127 -4.99 6.58 13.61
CA HIS A 127 -4.45 6.14 14.90
C HIS A 127 -2.92 5.97 14.88
N GLY A 128 -2.30 6.05 13.70
CA GLY A 128 -0.91 5.69 13.50
C GLY A 128 -0.62 4.22 13.75
N VAL A 129 0.65 3.85 13.65
CA VAL A 129 1.11 2.53 14.03
C VAL A 129 1.32 2.45 15.53
N PRO A 130 1.13 1.27 16.12
CA PRO A 130 1.28 1.13 17.56
C PRO A 130 2.68 1.50 18.06
N GLY A 131 2.75 2.36 19.07
CA GLY A 131 4.01 2.89 19.59
C GLY A 131 4.50 4.14 18.86
N ASN A 132 3.93 4.48 17.70
CA ASN A 132 4.23 5.72 16.98
C ASN A 132 2.97 6.31 16.31
N PRO A 133 2.18 7.12 17.03
CA PRO A 133 0.97 7.76 16.50
C PRO A 133 1.20 8.74 15.33
N GLN A 134 2.45 9.12 15.07
CA GLN A 134 2.83 10.01 13.97
C GLN A 134 3.15 9.24 12.69
N ALA A 135 3.56 7.96 12.80
CA ALA A 135 3.72 7.07 11.67
C ALA A 135 2.35 6.54 11.24
N ARG A 136 1.70 7.25 10.31
CA ARG A 136 0.32 6.98 9.90
C ARG A 136 0.17 6.33 8.53
N HIS A 137 1.17 6.45 7.67
CA HIS A 137 1.09 5.95 6.32
C HIS A 137 1.29 4.43 6.27
N LEU A 138 0.24 3.67 5.99
CA LEU A 138 0.18 2.21 6.07
C LEU A 138 1.16 1.46 5.16
N LEU A 139 1.62 2.08 4.06
CA LEU A 139 2.64 1.48 3.20
C LEU A 139 4.05 1.93 3.55
N PHE A 140 4.21 3.12 4.14
CA PHE A 140 5.49 3.83 4.19
C PHE A 140 5.68 4.48 5.55
N HIS A 141 6.26 3.71 6.45
CA HIS A 141 6.79 4.25 7.68
C HIS A 141 7.98 3.39 8.11
N PRO A 142 8.95 3.95 8.83
CA PRO A 142 10.04 3.16 9.39
C PRO A 142 9.46 2.10 10.33
N SER A 143 10.09 0.93 10.37
CA SER A 143 9.80 -0.08 11.39
C SER A 143 10.01 0.52 12.78
N ALA A 144 9.19 0.10 13.73
CA ALA A 144 9.37 0.50 15.13
C ALA A 144 10.58 -0.19 15.77
N ASP A 145 10.99 -1.35 15.23
CA ASP A 145 12.05 -2.20 15.75
C ASP A 145 13.38 -1.94 15.03
N ASP A 146 13.36 -1.56 13.74
CA ASP A 146 14.52 -1.08 12.97
C ASP A 146 14.17 0.07 12.01
N TRP A 147 14.37 1.31 12.45
CA TRP A 147 14.12 2.51 11.65
C TRP A 147 14.94 2.63 10.36
N TYR A 148 16.03 1.86 10.20
CA TYR A 148 16.81 1.80 8.96
C TYR A 148 16.30 0.72 8.02
N ASN A 149 15.49 -0.23 8.51
CA ASN A 149 14.81 -1.18 7.65
C ASN A 149 13.65 -0.49 6.93
N GLY A 150 13.83 -0.29 5.62
CA GLY A 150 12.91 0.44 4.74
C GLY A 150 11.88 -0.45 4.06
N ASP A 151 11.58 -1.63 4.61
CA ASP A 151 10.53 -2.50 4.04
C ASP A 151 9.19 -1.76 4.03
N ALA A 152 8.52 -1.77 2.87
CA ALA A 152 7.16 -1.28 2.77
C ALA A 152 6.23 -2.13 3.63
N ILE A 153 5.18 -1.51 4.18
CA ILE A 153 4.23 -2.18 5.07
C ILE A 153 4.97 -2.79 6.29
N SER A 154 5.91 -2.02 6.86
CA SER A 154 6.81 -2.47 7.92
C SER A 154 6.08 -2.96 9.16
N GLN A 155 4.90 -2.44 9.48
CA GLN A 155 4.07 -2.92 10.59
C GLN A 155 3.70 -4.41 10.47
N VAL A 156 3.58 -4.95 9.24
CA VAL A 156 3.32 -6.38 9.03
C VAL A 156 4.60 -7.17 9.26
N HIS A 157 5.73 -6.71 8.74
CA HIS A 157 7.04 -7.33 8.97
C HIS A 157 7.38 -7.38 10.48
N ASP A 158 7.20 -6.28 11.19
CA ASP A 158 7.42 -6.17 12.64
C ASP A 158 6.57 -7.19 13.41
N MET A 159 5.30 -7.37 13.02
CA MET A 159 4.43 -8.34 13.70
C MET A 159 4.85 -9.78 13.42
N ILE A 160 5.29 -10.12 12.20
CA ILE A 160 5.81 -11.45 11.88
C ILE A 160 7.05 -11.75 12.74
N SER A 161 8.03 -10.83 12.77
CA SER A 161 9.24 -11.01 13.57
C SER A 161 8.97 -11.10 15.07
N ARG A 162 7.97 -10.38 15.59
CA ARG A 162 7.53 -10.50 16.99
C ARG A 162 6.87 -11.84 17.30
N ILE A 163 6.19 -12.45 16.34
CA ILE A 163 5.66 -13.83 16.49
C ILE A 163 6.83 -14.82 16.47
N GLU A 164 7.77 -14.69 15.54
CA GLU A 164 8.96 -15.58 15.45
C GLU A 164 9.81 -15.58 16.72
N THR A 165 10.01 -14.41 17.33
CA THR A 165 10.94 -14.23 18.44
C THR A 165 10.31 -14.36 19.83
N SER A 166 8.98 -14.38 19.92
CA SER A 166 8.28 -14.41 21.22
C SER A 166 8.19 -15.82 21.81
N LEU A 167 8.74 -15.99 23.01
CA LEU A 167 8.62 -17.22 23.80
C LEU A 167 7.36 -17.30 24.68
N ASN A 168 6.53 -16.25 24.70
CA ASN A 168 5.35 -16.15 25.56
C ASN A 168 4.06 -16.38 24.77
N GLU A 169 3.34 -17.46 25.08
CA GLU A 169 2.11 -17.87 24.40
C GLU A 169 0.96 -16.84 24.47
N GLN A 170 0.81 -16.14 25.59
CA GLN A 170 -0.20 -15.08 25.71
C GLN A 170 0.12 -13.90 24.79
N LYS A 171 1.41 -13.55 24.66
CA LYS A 171 1.86 -12.52 23.72
C LYS A 171 1.72 -12.98 22.27
N LEU A 172 2.00 -14.25 21.96
CA LEU A 172 1.82 -14.83 20.62
C LEU A 172 0.38 -14.69 20.13
N ASN A 173 -0.61 -15.04 20.97
CA ASN A 173 -2.02 -14.86 20.64
C ASN A 173 -2.40 -13.40 20.35
N HIS A 174 -1.85 -12.46 21.13
CA HIS A 174 -2.07 -11.04 20.90
C HIS A 174 -1.41 -10.57 19.58
N TYR A 175 -0.17 -10.99 19.31
CA TYR A 175 0.53 -10.64 18.07
C TYR A 175 -0.14 -11.26 16.84
N SER A 176 -0.64 -12.49 16.92
CA SER A 176 -1.41 -13.15 15.87
C SER A 176 -2.64 -12.34 15.45
N LYS A 177 -3.50 -11.96 16.42
CA LYS A 177 -4.68 -11.13 16.16
C LYS A 177 -4.31 -9.78 15.55
N ARG A 178 -3.18 -9.22 15.99
CA ARG A 178 -2.70 -7.93 15.52
C ARG A 178 -2.13 -8.01 14.12
N LEU A 179 -1.36 -9.04 13.79
CA LEU A 179 -0.89 -9.30 12.42
C LEU A 179 -2.07 -9.33 11.44
N ALA A 180 -3.11 -10.10 11.77
CA ALA A 180 -4.33 -10.16 10.96
C ALA A 180 -4.98 -8.77 10.81
N LYS A 181 -5.06 -7.98 11.89
CA LYS A 181 -5.60 -6.62 11.86
C LYS A 181 -4.78 -5.70 10.96
N GLU A 182 -3.45 -5.68 11.09
CA GLU A 182 -2.59 -4.78 10.30
C GLU A 182 -2.69 -5.09 8.81
N ILE A 183 -2.70 -6.38 8.43
CA ILE A 183 -2.91 -6.79 7.03
C ILE A 183 -4.30 -6.39 6.53
N ALA A 184 -5.34 -6.55 7.36
CA ALA A 184 -6.70 -6.14 7.01
C ALA A 184 -6.81 -4.63 6.79
N LEU A 185 -6.11 -3.80 7.58
CA LEU A 185 -6.07 -2.35 7.38
C LEU A 185 -5.46 -1.98 6.03
N VAL A 186 -4.36 -2.63 5.65
CA VAL A 186 -3.73 -2.43 4.34
C VAL A 186 -4.68 -2.84 3.21
N ASN A 187 -5.37 -3.97 3.35
CA ASN A 187 -6.37 -4.41 2.38
C ASN A 187 -7.50 -3.39 2.19
N VAL A 188 -8.07 -2.89 3.30
CA VAL A 188 -9.11 -1.85 3.24
C VAL A 188 -8.58 -0.56 2.62
N ALA A 189 -7.33 -0.18 2.89
CA ALA A 189 -6.70 0.98 2.26
C ALA A 189 -6.63 0.83 0.73
N PHE A 190 -6.25 -0.33 0.21
CA PHE A 190 -6.26 -0.58 -1.24
C PHE A 190 -7.67 -0.55 -1.84
N ILE A 191 -8.68 -1.06 -1.13
CA ILE A 191 -10.09 -0.98 -1.56
C ILE A 191 -10.54 0.49 -1.63
N CYS A 192 -10.24 1.29 -0.59
CA CYS A 192 -10.50 2.72 -0.55
C CYS A 192 -9.81 3.43 -1.73
N ALA A 193 -8.51 3.16 -1.91
CA ALA A 193 -7.70 3.78 -2.93
C ALA A 193 -8.28 3.51 -4.33
N LYS A 194 -8.72 2.28 -4.61
CA LYS A 194 -9.44 2.01 -5.86
C LYS A 194 -10.69 2.86 -6.01
N HIS A 195 -11.55 2.89 -4.99
CA HIS A 195 -12.82 3.61 -5.08
C HIS A 195 -12.62 5.12 -5.25
N SER A 196 -11.58 5.69 -4.63
CA SER A 196 -11.24 7.11 -4.78
C SER A 196 -10.89 7.53 -6.22
N LEU A 197 -10.43 6.58 -7.04
CA LEU A 197 -10.09 6.81 -8.46
C LEU A 197 -11.25 6.49 -9.41
N SER A 198 -12.36 5.96 -8.90
CA SER A 198 -13.51 5.61 -9.72
C SER A 198 -14.38 6.83 -10.04
N ASP A 199 -15.10 6.76 -11.17
CA ASP A 199 -15.94 7.88 -11.63
C ASP A 199 -17.14 8.19 -10.72
N PHE A 200 -17.46 7.31 -9.77
CA PHE A 200 -18.64 7.40 -8.91
C PHE A 200 -18.61 8.55 -7.88
N PHE A 201 -17.46 9.19 -7.62
CA PHE A 201 -17.32 10.27 -6.64
C PHE A 201 -17.37 11.69 -7.23
N THR A 202 -17.93 11.87 -8.43
CA THR A 202 -18.36 13.23 -8.84
C THR A 202 -19.60 13.60 -8.04
N LEU A 203 -19.42 14.43 -7.00
CA LEU A 203 -20.50 15.07 -6.25
C LEU A 203 -21.22 16.13 -7.10
#